data_AF-K6VEL8-F1
#
_entry.id   AF-K6VEL8-F1
#
_cell.length_a   1.000
_cell.length_b   1.000
_cell.length_c   1.000
_cell.angle_alpha   90.00
_cell.angle_beta   90.00
_cell.angle_gamma   90.00
#
_symmetry.space_group_name_H-M   'P 1'
#
loop_
_entity.id
_entity.type
_entity.pdbx_description
1 polymer ?
#
loop_
_entity_poly.entity_id
_entity_poly.type
_entity_poly.pdbx_seq_one_letter_code
_entity_poly.pdbx_strand_id
1 'polypeptide(L)' 'MAKKPANAGKSWTAAHDAQLRREAAQNTPTRVLGLHLGRTEDAVRSRAGELGVSLKPANQSPYGTRGKKR' A
#
# COMPACT_ATOMS: atom_id res chain seq x y z
N MET A 1 10.04 7.31 -18.20
CA MET A 1 9.50 8.39 -17.35
C MET A 1 8.56 7.76 -16.33
N ALA A 2 8.86 7.80 -15.03
CA ALA A 2 7.95 7.26 -14.02
C ALA A 2 6.68 8.12 -14.01
N LYS A 3 5.51 7.52 -14.27
CA LYS A 3 4.23 8.22 -14.19
C LYS A 3 4.08 8.74 -12.75
N LYS A 4 3.90 10.05 -12.60
CA LYS A 4 3.61 10.65 -11.30
C LYS A 4 2.28 10.09 -10.80
N PRO A 5 2.17 9.67 -9.53
CA PRO A 5 0.90 9.25 -8.96
C PRO A 5 -0.12 10.39 -9.09
N ALA A 6 -1.37 10.06 -9.43
CA ALA A 6 -2.44 11.05 -9.64
C ALA A 6 -2.71 11.93 -8.39
N ASN A 7 -2.35 11.42 -7.21
CA ASN A 7 -2.53 12.09 -5.93
C ASN A 7 -1.20 12.47 -5.25
N ALA A 8 -0.09 12.50 -5.99
CA ALA A 8 1.19 13.00 -5.46
C ALA A 8 1.06 14.46 -5.01
N GLY A 9 1.42 14.74 -3.75
CA GLY A 9 1.35 16.09 -3.17
C GLY A 9 -0.04 16.55 -2.71
N LYS A 10 -1.08 15.72 -2.86
CA LYS A 10 -2.42 16.04 -2.34
C LYS A 10 -2.59 15.59 -0.89
N SER A 11 -3.32 16.38 -0.10
CA SER A 11 -3.68 16.03 1.27
C SER A 11 -4.41 14.69 1.36
N TRP A 12 -4.22 13.98 2.47
CA TRP A 12 -5.02 12.81 2.80
C TRP A 12 -6.45 13.24 3.13
N THR A 13 -7.42 12.46 2.67
CA THR A 13 -8.84 12.68 3.01
C THR A 13 -9.31 11.53 3.89
N ALA A 14 -10.35 11.75 4.69
CA ALA A 14 -10.92 10.72 5.53
C ALA A 14 -11.34 9.46 4.75
N ALA A 15 -11.79 9.64 3.49
CA ALA A 15 -12.10 8.53 2.59
C ALA A 15 -10.87 7.67 2.24
N HIS A 16 -9.73 8.31 1.94
CA HIS A 16 -8.48 7.59 1.69
C HIS A 16 -7.99 6.86 2.94
N ASP A 17 -8.15 7.45 4.12
CA ASP A 17 -7.76 6.81 5.38
C ASP A 17 -8.63 5.60 5.70
N ALA A 18 -9.95 5.71 5.47
CA ALA A 18 -10.89 4.61 5.63
C ALA A 18 -10.58 3.46 4.66
N GLN A 19 -10.29 3.79 3.40
CA GLN A 19 -9.89 2.81 2.39
C GLN A 19 -8.57 2.12 2.77
N LEU A 20 -7.57 2.89 3.22
CA LEU A 20 -6.28 2.34 3.68
C LEU A 20 -6.49 1.34 4.82
N ARG A 21 -7.30 1.69 5.84
CA ARG A 21 -7.62 0.81 6.96
C ARG A 21 -8.30 -0.49 6.51
N ARG A 22 -9.29 -0.38 5.61
CA ARG A 22 -10.04 -1.54 5.08
C ARG A 22 -9.13 -2.48 4.31
N GLU A 23 -8.35 -1.96 3.38
CA GLU A 23 -7.47 -2.79 2.53
C GLU A 23 -6.31 -3.38 3.31
N ALA A 24 -5.74 -2.63 4.27
CA ALA A 24 -4.73 -3.16 5.18
C ALA A 24 -5.28 -4.32 6.03
N ALA A 25 -6.52 -4.22 6.53
CA ALA A 25 -7.18 -5.31 7.25
C ALA A 25 -7.42 -6.55 6.37
N GLN A 26 -7.55 -6.37 5.06
CA GLN A 26 -7.66 -7.46 4.07
C GLN A 26 -6.29 -8.03 3.66
N ASN A 27 -5.18 -7.61 4.30
CA ASN A 27 -3.81 -7.97 3.94
C ASN A 27 -3.43 -7.60 2.50
N THR A 28 -3.99 -6.49 1.99
CA THR A 28 -3.64 -5.98 0.67
C THR A 28 -2.18 -5.55 0.63
N PRO A 29 -1.36 -5.99 -0.34
CA PRO A 29 0.01 -5.51 -0.48
C PRO A 29 0.07 -3.99 -0.63
N THR A 30 1.03 -3.35 0.04
CA THR A 30 1.22 -1.89 0.02
C THR A 30 1.30 -1.31 -1.39
N ARG A 31 1.88 -2.05 -2.34
CA ARG A 31 1.93 -1.68 -3.75
C ARG A 31 0.54 -1.50 -4.36
N VAL A 32 -0.35 -2.45 -4.11
CA VAL A 32 -1.71 -2.48 -4.66
C VAL A 32 -2.54 -1.35 -4.03
N LEU A 33 -2.43 -1.15 -2.72
CA LEU A 33 -2.98 0.00 -2.01
C LEU A 33 -2.57 1.33 -2.65
N GLY A 34 -1.28 1.49 -2.99
CA GLY A 34 -0.79 2.67 -3.70
C GLY A 34 -1.45 2.87 -5.07
N LEU A 35 -1.70 1.79 -5.81
CA LEU A 35 -2.39 1.86 -7.10
C LEU A 35 -3.86 2.29 -6.93
N HIS A 36 -4.58 1.72 -5.96
CA HIS A 36 -5.98 2.09 -5.69
C HIS A 36 -6.12 3.54 -5.22
N LEU A 37 -5.21 3.99 -4.36
CA LEU A 37 -5.21 5.35 -3.82
C LEU A 37 -4.56 6.38 -4.77
N GLY A 38 -3.98 5.92 -5.89
CA GLY A 38 -3.22 6.76 -6.81
C GLY A 38 -2.00 7.44 -6.17
N ARG A 39 -1.34 6.78 -5.22
CA ARG A 39 -0.19 7.25 -4.44
C ARG A 39 1.02 6.32 -4.57
N THR A 40 2.20 6.78 -4.14
CA THR A 40 3.38 5.92 -4.02
C THR A 40 3.24 4.98 -2.84
N GLU A 41 3.93 3.84 -2.87
CA GLU A 41 4.04 2.95 -1.70
C GLU A 41 4.60 3.66 -0.48
N ASP A 42 5.57 4.54 -0.69
CA ASP A 42 6.19 5.33 0.37
C ASP A 42 5.16 6.23 1.08
N ALA A 43 4.33 6.94 0.31
CA ALA A 43 3.26 7.77 0.87
C ALA A 43 2.24 6.94 1.67
N VAL A 44 1.87 5.75 1.17
CA VAL A 44 0.97 4.83 1.88
C VAL A 44 1.61 4.34 3.18
N ARG A 45 2.90 4.01 3.16
CA ARG A 45 3.64 3.55 4.34
C ARG A 45 3.72 4.64 5.41
N SER A 46 4.07 5.86 5.03
CA SER A 46 4.11 7.01 5.93
C SER A 46 2.75 7.27 6.56
N ARG A 47 1.68 7.28 5.75
CA ARG A 47 0.32 7.49 6.27
C ARG A 47 -0.15 6.36 7.18
N ALA A 48 0.14 5.11 6.84
CA ALA A 48 -0.22 4.00 7.70
C ALA A 48 0.49 4.08 9.06
N GLY A 49 1.75 4.54 9.08
CA GLY A 49 2.48 4.86 10.31
C GLY A 49 1.76 5.93 11.15
N GLU A 50 1.36 7.04 10.53
CA GLU A 50 0.58 8.11 11.19
C GLU A 50 -0.76 7.61 11.75
N LEU A 51 -1.43 6.70 11.03
CA LEU A 51 -2.74 6.16 11.40
C LEU A 51 -2.67 4.97 12.38
N GLY A 52 -1.46 4.49 12.70
CA GLY A 52 -1.24 3.27 13.51
C GLY A 52 -1.70 1.99 12.82
N VAL A 53 -1.78 1.98 11.49
CA VAL A 53 -2.24 0.83 10.70
C VAL A 53 -1.05 -0.05 10.33
N SER A 54 -1.11 -1.32 10.70
CA SER A 54 -0.08 -2.28 10.30
C SER A 54 -0.25 -2.67 8.84
N LEU A 55 0.76 -2.36 8.01
CA LEU A 55 0.87 -2.83 6.64
C LEU A 55 1.70 -4.12 6.55
N LYS A 56 1.58 -5.00 7.56
CA LYS A 56 2.33 -6.27 7.60
C LYS A 56 2.23 -6.94 6.24
N PRO A 57 3.36 -7.39 5.67
CA PRO A 57 3.30 -8.06 4.39
C PRO A 57 2.42 -9.31 4.57
N ALA A 58 1.39 -9.45 3.72
CA ALA A 58 1.06 -10.80 3.30
C ALA A 58 2.37 -11.35 2.71
N ASN A 59 2.90 -12.40 3.32
CA ASN A 59 4.07 -13.14 2.85
C ASN A 59 3.72 -13.82 1.50
N GLN A 60 3.54 -13.00 0.48
CA GLN A 60 3.05 -13.35 -0.85
C GLN A 60 3.82 -12.45 -1.80
N SER A 61 4.97 -12.94 -2.26
CA SER A 61 5.57 -12.39 -3.47
C SER A 61 4.53 -12.51 -4.60
N PRO A 62 4.24 -11.44 -5.36
CA PRO A 62 3.20 -11.45 -6.40
C PRO A 62 3.43 -12.50 -7.49
N TYR A 63 4.68 -12.93 -7.64
CA TYR A 63 5.06 -14.17 -8.30
C TYR A 63 5.56 -15.07 -7.17
N GLY A 64 4.83 -16.13 -6.84
CA GLY A 64 5.18 -17.02 -5.74
C GLY A 64 6.67 -17.34 -5.71
N THR A 65 7.25 -17.43 -4.52
CA THR A 65 8.66 -17.76 -4.34
C THR A 65 8.90 -19.11 -5.02
N ARG A 66 9.55 -19.13 -6.20
CA ARG A 66 10.03 -20.39 -6.80
C ARG A 66 10.94 -21.01 -5.75
N GLY A 67 10.45 -22.05 -5.09
CA GLY A 67 11.16 -22.73 -4.03
C GLY A 67 12.56 -23.09 -4.52
N LYS A 68 13.59 -22.54 -3.88
CA LYS A 68 14.90 -23.17 -3.94
C LYS A 68 14.74 -24.51 -3.25
N LYS A 69 14.62 -25.60 -4.02
CA LYS A 69 15.03 -26.92 -3.53
C LYS A 69 16.50 -26.79 -3.13
N ARG A 70 16.78 -26.91 -1.84
CA ARG A 70 18.07 -27.38 -1.33
C ARG A 70 17.77 -28.48 -0.33
#